data_AF-A0A5B0DZZ7-F1
#
_entry.id   AF-A0A5B0DZZ7-F1
#
_cell.length_a   1.000
_cell.length_b   1.000
_cell.length_c   1.000
_cell.angle_alpha   90.00
_cell.angle_beta   90.00
_cell.angle_gamma   90.00
#
_symmetry.space_group_name_H-M   'P 1'
#
loop_
_entity.id
_entity.type
_entity.pdbx_description
1 polymer ?
#
loop_
_entity_poly.entity_id
_entity_poly.type
_entity_poly.pdbx_seq_one_letter_code
_entity_poly.pdbx_strand_id
1 'polypeptide(L)'
;MADFDPPFGNVADKRYPTSDEQQQGFTCGGADIELFRGMFHRIEAEIGAVITAAGIPQSNTDLTQLYQAILAHIAAASGGGEPNDYILIAQARGRLPIFPHVQTVDGRITVITSGGSSIRVPGGVEFLHRGIWPVTTVQTDFATAPSKIYHVRWHSVEGIVFRDLADPIYNPSALAETHPVFDSGYDDMLIARVITSSSNIATITNLANLDRLFLTQASGGPATRNPANLDAYLFTGTVQQNWSRTPRIFAASGFLGVAAINPGGVMDGIANAIENKTHSRYSAAARITTDWHNVISVASPTGHIEFTLAA
;
A
#
# COMPACT_ATOMS: atom_id res chain seq x y z
N MET A 1 26.31 30.93 30.15
CA MET A 1 25.31 31.88 30.67
C MET A 1 24.05 31.64 29.86
N ALA A 2 23.04 31.00 30.44
CA ALA A 2 21.72 30.83 29.81
C ALA A 2 20.70 31.56 30.69
N ASP A 3 21.00 32.83 30.96
CA ASP A 3 19.97 33.77 31.34
C ASP A 3 19.28 34.12 30.03
N PHE A 4 18.04 33.69 29.85
CA PHE A 4 17.25 34.12 28.69
C PHE A 4 16.74 35.56 28.86
N ASP A 5 17.22 36.22 29.91
CA ASP A 5 17.00 37.61 30.27
C ASP A 5 18.30 38.33 30.66
N PRO A 6 19.40 38.23 29.87
CA PRO A 6 20.67 38.72 30.33
C PRO A 6 20.63 40.25 30.51
N PRO A 7 21.40 40.81 31.46
CA PRO A 7 21.40 42.26 31.72
C PRO A 7 21.73 43.11 30.48
N PHE A 8 22.45 42.56 29.50
CA PHE A 8 22.69 43.23 28.24
C PHE A 8 21.52 43.08 27.25
N GLY A 9 20.74 42.00 27.28
CA GLY A 9 19.62 41.76 26.36
C GLY A 9 18.25 42.23 26.86
N ASN A 10 18.08 42.52 28.16
CA ASN A 10 16.77 42.90 28.75
C ASN A 10 16.57 44.40 29.08
N VAL A 11 17.55 45.26 28.82
CA VAL A 11 17.41 46.71 29.06
C VAL A 11 16.54 47.38 27.98
N ALA A 12 15.93 48.53 28.30
CA ALA A 12 14.96 49.23 27.43
C ALA A 12 15.54 49.68 26.07
N ASP A 13 16.86 49.92 25.99
CA ASP A 13 17.51 50.39 24.78
C ASP A 13 17.88 49.21 23.87
N LYS A 14 16.93 48.78 23.05
CA LYS A 14 17.09 47.75 22.01
C LYS A 14 16.61 48.30 20.67
N ARG A 15 17.35 48.03 19.59
CA ARG A 15 16.86 48.23 18.22
C ARG A 15 16.97 46.95 17.40
N TYR A 16 16.10 46.81 16.42
CA TYR A 16 16.14 45.71 15.46
C TYR A 16 16.78 46.16 14.14
N PRO A 17 17.31 45.23 13.33
CA PRO A 17 17.85 45.57 12.01
C PRO A 17 16.84 46.31 11.14
N THR A 18 17.26 47.43 10.55
CA THR A 18 16.48 48.16 9.54
C THR A 18 16.33 47.36 8.24
N SER A 19 15.43 47.77 7.35
CA SER A 19 15.28 47.12 6.03
C SER A 19 16.59 47.09 5.24
N ASP A 20 17.39 48.15 5.36
CA ASP A 20 18.64 48.31 4.63
C ASP A 20 19.74 47.42 5.22
N GLU A 21 19.85 47.34 6.55
CA GLU A 21 20.77 46.42 7.23
C GLU A 21 20.43 44.94 6.98
N GLN A 22 19.14 44.60 6.83
CA GLN A 22 18.71 43.25 6.47
C GLN A 22 19.09 42.88 5.03
N GLN A 23 19.05 43.84 4.11
CA GLN A 23 19.32 43.61 2.68
C GLN A 23 20.81 43.69 2.34
N GLN A 24 21.54 44.61 2.97
CA GLN A 24 22.90 45.00 2.59
C GLN A 24 23.95 44.56 3.61
N GLY A 25 23.53 43.98 4.74
CA GLY A 25 24.40 43.69 5.87
C GLY A 25 24.76 44.95 6.66
N PHE A 26 25.57 44.79 7.70
CA PHE A 26 26.01 45.91 8.53
C PHE A 26 27.13 46.69 7.84
N THR A 27 26.96 48.00 7.72
CA THR A 27 28.01 48.89 7.23
C THR A 27 29.22 48.88 8.17
N CYS A 28 30.43 48.97 7.64
CA CYS A 28 31.64 49.11 8.47
C CYS A 28 31.55 50.38 9.33
N GLY A 29 31.42 50.20 10.65
CA GLY A 29 31.25 51.28 11.62
C GLY A 29 31.49 50.80 13.04
N GLY A 30 31.34 51.70 14.02
CA GLY A 30 31.39 51.31 15.44
C GLY A 30 30.32 50.27 15.78
N ALA A 31 30.61 49.38 16.72
CA ALA A 31 29.65 48.38 17.17
C ALA A 31 28.42 49.08 17.77
N ASP A 32 27.27 48.85 17.15
CA ASP A 32 26.00 49.36 17.64
C ASP A 32 25.51 48.45 18.78
N ILE A 33 25.61 48.97 20.00
CA ILE A 33 25.28 48.21 21.19
C ILE A 33 23.77 47.91 21.25
N GLU A 34 22.90 48.83 20.84
CA GLU A 34 21.44 48.65 20.89
C GLU A 34 20.99 47.56 19.92
N LEU A 35 21.63 47.48 18.75
CA LEU A 35 21.40 46.44 17.76
C LEU A 35 21.87 45.07 18.25
N PHE A 36 23.08 45.00 18.81
CA PHE A 36 23.62 43.76 19.38
C PHE A 36 22.68 43.20 20.45
N ARG A 37 22.19 44.07 21.35
CA ARG A 37 21.21 43.71 22.38
C ARG A 37 19.90 43.22 21.78
N GLY A 38 19.37 43.90 20.76
CA GLY A 38 18.14 43.49 20.08
C GLY A 38 18.23 42.13 19.38
N MET A 39 19.38 41.82 18.77
CA MET A 39 19.63 40.53 18.11
C MET A 39 19.72 39.37 19.13
N PHE A 40 20.49 39.54 20.21
CA PHE A 40 20.61 38.51 21.24
C PHE A 40 19.28 38.28 21.98
N HIS A 41 18.59 39.36 22.33
CA HIS A 41 17.27 39.28 22.94
C HIS A 41 16.29 38.48 22.08
N ARG A 42 16.30 38.65 20.75
CA ARG A 42 15.43 37.86 19.86
C ARG A 42 15.73 36.36 19.95
N ILE A 43 16.99 35.96 19.91
CA ILE A 43 17.39 34.55 19.97
C ILE A 43 17.04 33.96 21.33
N GLU A 44 17.39 34.66 22.40
CA GLU A 44 17.16 34.22 23.78
C GLU A 44 15.67 34.20 24.13
N ALA A 45 14.88 35.15 23.64
CA ALA A 45 13.42 35.16 23.84
C ALA A 45 12.76 33.97 23.15
N GLU A 46 13.16 33.60 21.92
CA GLU A 46 12.63 32.41 21.23
C GLU A 46 13.01 31.12 21.96
N ILE A 47 14.27 30.99 22.39
CA ILE A 47 14.72 29.82 23.16
C ILE A 47 14.01 29.77 24.52
N GLY A 48 13.90 30.90 25.20
CA GLY A 48 13.22 31.06 26.47
C GLY A 48 11.74 30.69 26.36
N ALA A 49 11.06 31.12 25.29
CA ALA A 49 9.68 30.74 25.00
C ALA A 49 9.50 29.22 24.84
N VAL A 50 10.41 28.55 24.14
CA VAL A 50 10.38 27.07 24.00
C VAL A 50 10.53 26.38 25.36
N ILE A 51 11.44 26.85 26.21
CA ILE A 51 11.70 26.30 27.56
C ILE A 51 10.51 26.55 28.49
N THR A 52 9.97 27.76 28.50
CA THR A 52 8.79 28.11 29.31
C THR A 52 7.56 27.33 28.85
N ALA A 53 7.35 27.18 27.54
CA ALA A 53 6.25 26.37 27.00
C ALA A 53 6.37 24.88 27.37
N ALA A 54 7.59 24.39 27.61
CA ALA A 54 7.83 23.04 28.12
C ALA A 54 7.62 22.90 29.64
N GLY A 55 7.28 23.98 30.35
CA GLY A 55 7.09 23.97 31.80
C GLY A 55 8.39 23.86 32.62
N ILE A 56 9.54 24.09 32.00
CA ILE A 56 10.85 24.00 32.65
C ILE A 56 11.24 25.39 33.22
N PRO A 57 11.53 25.51 34.52
CA PRO A 57 12.04 26.75 35.09
C PRO A 57 13.39 27.12 34.49
N GLN A 58 13.56 28.35 34.03
CA GLN A 58 14.83 28.81 33.47
C GLN A 58 15.95 28.82 34.53
N SER A 59 17.16 28.42 34.15
CA SER A 59 18.30 28.27 35.05
C SER A 59 19.62 28.62 34.36
N ASN A 60 20.33 29.57 34.96
CA ASN A 60 21.63 30.03 34.46
C ASN A 60 22.75 29.00 34.64
N THR A 61 22.52 27.96 35.45
CA THR A 61 23.49 26.90 35.73
C THR A 61 23.32 25.68 34.83
N ASP A 62 22.21 25.57 34.11
CA ASP A 62 21.93 24.44 33.23
C ASP A 62 22.02 24.89 31.76
N LEU A 63 23.08 24.47 31.07
CA LEU A 63 23.27 24.79 29.65
C LEU A 63 22.54 23.80 28.71
N THR A 64 21.74 22.88 29.26
CA THR A 64 21.02 21.83 28.52
C THR A 64 19.51 22.06 28.46
N GLN A 65 19.00 23.17 28.98
CA GLN A 65 17.56 23.41 29.12
C GLN A 65 16.79 23.43 27.80
N LEU A 66 17.37 23.97 26.72
CA LEU A 66 16.74 23.90 25.39
C LEU A 66 16.57 22.45 24.93
N TYR A 67 17.58 21.61 25.16
CA TYR A 67 17.49 20.19 24.84
C TYR A 67 16.42 19.49 25.69
N GLN A 68 16.39 19.74 27.00
CA GLN A 68 15.34 19.21 27.89
C GLN A 68 13.93 19.67 27.47
N ALA A 69 13.78 20.93 27.05
CA ALA A 69 12.52 21.48 26.56
C ALA A 69 12.06 20.81 25.28
N ILE A 70 12.97 20.55 24.33
CA ILE A 70 12.67 19.78 23.12
C ILE A 70 12.19 18.37 23.50
N LEU A 71 12.87 17.69 24.42
CA LEU A 71 12.45 16.37 24.90
C LEU A 71 11.08 16.40 25.58
N ALA A 72 10.80 17.43 26.39
CA ALA A 72 9.52 17.61 27.06
C ALA A 72 8.38 17.88 26.06
N HIS A 73 8.60 18.71 25.03
CA HIS A 73 7.64 18.92 23.95
C HIS A 73 7.39 17.66 23.14
N ILE A 74 8.44 16.88 22.85
CA ILE A 74 8.29 15.56 22.23
C ILE A 74 7.40 14.68 23.12
N ALA A 75 7.76 14.53 24.41
CA ALA A 75 7.01 13.70 25.36
C ALA A 75 5.55 14.14 25.54
N ALA A 76 5.27 15.45 25.53
CA ALA A 76 3.93 16.01 25.60
C ALA A 76 3.14 15.77 24.31
N ALA A 77 3.76 15.94 23.14
CA ALA A 77 3.13 15.68 21.85
C ALA A 77 2.83 14.19 21.63
N SER A 78 3.56 13.31 22.32
CA SER A 78 3.44 11.88 22.12
C SER A 78 2.73 11.12 23.26
N GLY A 79 2.45 11.75 24.40
CA GLY A 79 1.50 11.23 25.40
C GLY A 79 2.06 10.73 26.74
N GLY A 80 3.18 11.29 27.22
CA GLY A 80 3.70 11.06 28.58
C GLY A 80 4.25 9.66 28.92
N GLY A 81 4.55 8.79 27.95
CA GLY A 81 5.36 7.58 28.16
C GLY A 81 6.84 7.90 28.35
N GLU A 82 7.57 7.02 29.06
CA GLU A 82 9.04 7.01 29.09
C GLU A 82 9.61 7.21 27.68
N PRO A 83 10.79 7.86 27.48
CA PRO A 83 11.41 8.08 26.16
C PRO A 83 11.58 6.81 25.29
N ASN A 84 11.34 5.63 25.86
CA ASN A 84 11.37 4.32 25.22
C ASN A 84 10.06 3.90 24.53
N ASP A 85 8.94 4.64 24.70
CA ASP A 85 7.61 4.25 24.19
C ASP A 85 7.19 4.94 22.88
N TYR A 86 7.99 5.86 22.34
CA TYR A 86 7.69 6.50 21.05
C TYR A 86 8.44 5.84 19.91
N ILE A 87 7.66 5.34 18.95
CA ILE A 87 8.19 4.88 17.69
C ILE A 87 8.36 6.11 16.79
N LEU A 88 9.60 6.50 16.52
CA LEU A 88 9.91 7.54 15.52
C LEU A 88 9.28 7.19 14.17
N ILE A 89 8.92 8.17 13.33
CA ILE A 89 8.36 7.91 11.99
C ILE A 89 9.24 6.93 11.19
N ALA A 90 10.56 7.06 11.27
CA ALA A 90 11.48 6.12 10.62
C ALA A 90 11.38 4.69 11.18
N GLN A 91 11.19 4.54 12.49
CA GLN A 91 10.98 3.23 13.12
C GLN A 91 9.58 2.68 12.81
N ALA A 92 8.56 3.54 12.73
CA ALA A 92 7.19 3.17 12.42
C ALA A 92 7.08 2.68 10.96
N ARG A 93 7.80 3.32 10.04
CA ARG A 93 7.95 2.89 8.65
C ARG A 93 8.60 1.51 8.51
N GLY A 94 9.42 1.08 9.46
CA GLY A 94 10.00 -0.27 9.46
C GLY A 94 9.15 -1.33 10.16
N ARG A 95 8.26 -0.95 11.09
CA ARG A 95 7.64 -1.88 12.05
C ARG A 95 6.14 -2.08 11.87
N LEU A 96 5.38 -1.10 11.37
CA LEU A 96 3.92 -1.21 11.31
C LEU A 96 3.48 -2.28 10.30
N PRO A 97 2.73 -3.32 10.68
CA PRO A 97 2.34 -4.41 9.77
C PRO A 97 1.15 -4.02 8.89
N ILE A 98 1.25 -2.89 8.17
CA ILE A 98 0.23 -2.35 7.29
C ILE A 98 0.77 -2.41 5.86
N PHE A 99 0.01 -3.03 4.96
CA PHE A 99 0.38 -3.10 3.55
C PHE A 99 0.27 -1.74 2.87
N PRO A 100 1.04 -1.50 1.79
CA PRO A 100 0.87 -0.31 0.97
C PRO A 100 -0.58 -0.13 0.48
N HIS A 101 -1.09 1.10 0.58
CA HIS A 101 -2.47 1.44 0.20
C HIS A 101 -2.47 2.57 -0.85
N VAL A 102 -2.82 2.23 -2.09
CA VAL A 102 -2.96 3.17 -3.21
C VAL A 102 -4.26 3.95 -3.08
N GLN A 103 -4.16 5.28 -3.13
CA GLN A 103 -5.28 6.19 -2.82
C GLN A 103 -6.28 6.38 -3.97
N THR A 104 -6.17 5.63 -5.06
CA THR A 104 -7.15 5.66 -6.15
C THR A 104 -8.40 4.87 -5.76
N VAL A 105 -9.53 5.15 -6.41
CA VAL A 105 -10.82 4.49 -6.12
C VAL A 105 -10.75 2.97 -6.29
N ASP A 106 -9.94 2.48 -7.22
CA ASP A 106 -9.75 1.05 -7.49
C ASP A 106 -8.53 0.45 -6.78
N GLY A 107 -7.77 1.25 -6.02
CA GLY A 107 -6.55 0.83 -5.34
C GLY A 107 -5.42 0.45 -6.31
N ARG A 108 -5.44 0.90 -7.57
CA ARG A 108 -4.45 0.52 -8.60
C ARG A 108 -3.64 1.71 -9.08
N ILE A 109 -2.36 1.46 -9.33
CA ILE A 109 -1.54 2.34 -10.16
C ILE A 109 -1.66 1.85 -11.60
N THR A 110 -2.21 2.68 -12.49
CA THR A 110 -2.47 2.29 -13.89
C THR A 110 -1.19 2.31 -14.72
N VAL A 111 -0.46 1.20 -14.76
CA VAL A 111 0.65 1.01 -15.70
C VAL A 111 0.08 0.85 -17.10
N ILE A 112 0.70 1.55 -18.06
CA ILE A 112 0.28 1.57 -19.48
C ILE A 112 1.44 1.24 -20.40
N THR A 113 1.17 0.95 -21.67
CA THR A 113 2.20 0.88 -22.72
C THR A 113 2.58 2.29 -23.16
N SER A 114 3.86 2.66 -23.12
CA SER A 114 4.37 3.95 -23.66
C SER A 114 4.91 3.85 -25.09
N GLY A 115 4.86 2.66 -25.67
CA GLY A 115 5.28 2.33 -27.03
C GLY A 115 5.28 0.80 -27.21
N GLY A 116 5.64 0.31 -28.40
CA GLY A 116 5.60 -1.14 -28.70
C GLY A 116 6.55 -2.01 -27.89
N SER A 117 7.57 -1.41 -27.25
CA SER A 117 8.61 -2.12 -26.49
C SER A 117 8.88 -1.51 -25.10
N SER A 118 7.93 -0.73 -24.57
CA SER A 118 8.09 -0.10 -23.27
C SER A 118 6.76 0.05 -22.53
N ILE A 119 6.85 -0.01 -21.21
CA ILE A 119 5.76 0.30 -20.29
C ILE A 119 6.07 1.58 -19.52
N ARG A 120 5.03 2.22 -19.02
CA ARG A 120 5.10 3.43 -18.21
C ARG A 120 4.32 3.27 -16.92
N VAL A 121 4.99 3.59 -15.82
CA VAL A 121 4.32 3.93 -14.57
C VAL A 121 4.04 5.43 -14.60
N PRO A 122 2.79 5.87 -14.42
CA PRO A 122 2.46 7.29 -14.40
C PRO A 122 3.08 7.98 -13.17
N GLY A 123 3.37 9.28 -13.31
CA GLY A 123 3.71 10.11 -12.15
C GLY A 123 2.46 10.68 -11.47
N GLY A 124 2.60 11.11 -10.23
CA GLY A 124 1.54 11.81 -9.49
C GLY A 124 0.48 10.91 -8.84
N VAL A 125 0.61 9.57 -8.95
CA VAL A 125 -0.27 8.65 -8.20
C VAL A 125 0.28 8.48 -6.79
N GLU A 126 -0.57 8.70 -5.78
CA GLU A 126 -0.21 8.61 -4.37
C GLU A 126 -0.61 7.29 -3.73
N PHE A 127 0.21 6.81 -2.81
CA PHE A 127 -0.08 5.69 -1.93
C PHE A 127 0.56 5.87 -0.56
N LEU A 128 0.02 5.22 0.47
CA LEU A 128 0.55 5.23 1.82
C LEU A 128 1.45 4.01 2.04
N HIS A 129 2.73 4.22 2.29
CA HIS A 129 3.63 3.20 2.84
C HIS A 129 3.35 3.05 4.33
N ARG A 130 3.04 1.81 4.74
CA ARG A 130 2.78 1.43 6.14
C ARG A 130 1.65 2.25 6.80
N GLY A 131 0.72 2.76 5.99
CA GLY A 131 -0.43 3.57 6.42
C GLY A 131 -0.10 4.99 6.91
N ILE A 132 1.18 5.38 6.99
CA ILE A 132 1.61 6.63 7.63
C ILE A 132 2.48 7.53 6.74
N TRP A 133 3.08 6.98 5.69
CA TRP A 133 4.05 7.71 4.89
C TRP A 133 3.56 7.84 3.44
N PRO A 134 3.13 9.04 3.00
CA PRO A 134 2.71 9.23 1.63
C PRO A 134 3.91 9.11 0.68
N VAL A 135 3.71 8.39 -0.41
CA VAL A 135 4.65 8.25 -1.51
C VAL A 135 3.92 8.61 -2.78
N THR A 136 4.49 9.56 -3.52
CA THR A 136 4.00 9.94 -4.84
C THR A 136 4.89 9.29 -5.90
N THR A 137 4.26 8.60 -6.84
CA THR A 137 4.97 8.01 -7.98
C THR A 137 5.58 9.09 -8.86
N VAL A 138 6.75 8.80 -9.42
CA VAL A 138 7.38 9.59 -10.48
C VAL A 138 7.22 8.82 -11.78
N GLN A 139 6.95 9.53 -12.88
CA GLN A 139 6.81 8.89 -14.17
C GLN A 139 8.10 8.13 -14.51
N THR A 140 7.97 6.83 -14.75
CA THR A 140 9.11 5.96 -15.02
C THR A 140 8.77 5.05 -16.19
N ASP A 141 9.66 5.00 -17.18
CA ASP A 141 9.54 4.13 -18.34
C ASP A 141 10.51 2.95 -18.22
N PHE A 142 10.04 1.74 -18.55
CA PHE A 142 10.85 0.53 -18.56
C PHE A 142 10.79 -0.12 -19.94
N ALA A 143 11.95 -0.49 -20.46
CA ALA A 143 12.05 -1.28 -21.69
C ALA A 143 11.67 -2.75 -21.40
N THR A 144 10.97 -3.37 -22.35
CA THR A 144 10.60 -4.79 -22.28
C THR A 144 11.32 -5.60 -23.35
N ALA A 145 11.52 -6.88 -23.07
CA ALA A 145 11.98 -7.87 -24.05
C ALA A 145 10.84 -8.84 -24.42
N PRO A 146 10.85 -9.43 -25.62
CA PRO A 146 9.80 -10.34 -26.07
C PRO A 146 9.77 -11.66 -25.28
N SER A 147 8.57 -12.27 -25.19
CA SER A 147 8.33 -13.56 -24.54
C SER A 147 8.77 -13.62 -23.07
N LYS A 148 8.52 -12.55 -22.32
CA LYS A 148 8.89 -12.41 -20.91
C LYS A 148 7.69 -12.16 -20.02
N ILE A 149 7.87 -12.45 -18.74
CA ILE A 149 6.93 -12.11 -17.68
C ILE A 149 7.70 -11.21 -16.71
N TYR A 150 7.16 -10.03 -16.45
CA TYR A 150 7.74 -9.06 -15.56
C TYR A 150 6.80 -8.67 -14.43
N HIS A 151 7.41 -8.27 -13.31
CA HIS A 151 6.76 -7.62 -12.19
C HIS A 151 7.20 -6.16 -12.12
N VAL A 152 6.22 -5.25 -12.13
CA VAL A 152 6.44 -3.86 -11.73
C VAL A 152 6.21 -3.82 -10.23
N ARG A 153 7.23 -3.42 -9.47
CA ARG A 153 7.16 -3.34 -8.01
C ARG A 153 7.56 -1.96 -7.53
N TRP A 154 7.11 -1.59 -6.35
CA TRP A 154 7.75 -0.55 -5.56
C TRP A 154 8.40 -1.18 -4.34
N HIS A 155 9.63 -0.80 -4.04
CA HIS A 155 10.36 -1.20 -2.85
C HIS A 155 10.73 0.05 -2.04
N SER A 156 10.64 -0.02 -0.71
CA SER A 156 10.86 1.13 0.17
C SER A 156 12.24 1.79 0.05
N VAL A 157 13.25 1.01 -0.39
CA VAL A 157 14.63 1.47 -0.57
C VAL A 157 14.95 1.78 -2.03
N GLU A 158 14.44 1.00 -2.98
CA GLU A 158 14.84 1.10 -4.40
C GLU A 158 13.88 1.98 -5.22
N GLY A 159 12.70 2.30 -4.67
CA GLY A 159 11.63 2.94 -5.43
C GLY A 159 10.96 1.96 -6.39
N ILE A 160 10.55 2.44 -7.56
CA ILE A 160 9.87 1.62 -8.56
C ILE A 160 10.89 0.81 -9.35
N VAL A 161 10.72 -0.50 -9.37
CA VAL A 161 11.61 -1.45 -10.03
C VAL A 161 10.86 -2.37 -10.97
N PHE A 162 11.55 -2.83 -12.00
CA PHE A 162 11.04 -3.74 -13.02
C PHE A 162 11.86 -5.02 -13.02
N ARG A 163 11.22 -6.14 -12.70
CA ARG A 163 11.90 -7.43 -12.47
C ARG A 163 11.41 -8.49 -13.46
N ASP A 164 12.34 -9.15 -14.14
CA ASP A 164 12.04 -10.31 -14.99
C ASP A 164 11.84 -11.54 -14.10
N LEU A 165 10.72 -12.24 -14.25
CA LEU A 165 10.43 -13.46 -13.49
C LEU A 165 11.44 -14.58 -13.75
N ALA A 166 12.11 -14.57 -14.91
CA ALA A 166 13.12 -15.55 -15.28
C ALA A 166 14.55 -15.19 -14.78
N ASP A 167 14.74 -14.00 -14.20
CA ASP A 167 16.04 -13.60 -13.65
C ASP A 167 16.36 -14.45 -12.39
N PRO A 168 17.47 -15.21 -12.36
CA PRO A 168 17.83 -16.05 -11.24
C PRO A 168 18.19 -15.27 -9.97
N ILE A 169 18.49 -13.97 -10.05
CA ILE A 169 18.68 -13.12 -8.87
C ILE A 169 17.33 -12.80 -8.23
N TYR A 170 16.31 -12.58 -9.06
CA TYR A 170 14.96 -12.26 -8.60
C TYR A 170 14.14 -13.50 -8.22
N ASN A 171 14.26 -14.58 -8.99
CA ASN A 171 13.54 -15.84 -8.83
C ASN A 171 14.50 -17.04 -8.92
N PRO A 172 15.37 -17.23 -7.91
CA PRO A 172 16.40 -18.28 -7.93
C PRO A 172 15.83 -19.70 -8.00
N SER A 173 14.60 -19.89 -7.51
CA SER A 173 13.93 -21.20 -7.49
C SER A 173 12.99 -21.43 -8.67
N ALA A 174 13.01 -20.54 -9.69
CA ALA A 174 12.16 -20.62 -10.89
C ALA A 174 10.68 -20.87 -10.55
N LEU A 175 10.19 -20.23 -9.48
CA LEU A 175 8.82 -20.38 -9.01
C LEU A 175 7.86 -19.80 -10.03
N ALA A 176 6.66 -20.39 -10.10
CA ALA A 176 5.59 -19.90 -10.96
C ALA A 176 5.19 -18.47 -10.57
N GLU A 177 4.76 -17.69 -11.56
CA GLU A 177 4.35 -16.28 -11.38
C GLU A 177 3.30 -16.10 -10.26
N THR A 178 2.34 -17.02 -10.19
CA THR A 178 1.26 -16.98 -9.21
C THR A 178 1.70 -17.38 -7.79
N HIS A 179 2.96 -17.73 -7.58
CA HIS A 179 3.45 -18.20 -6.29
C HIS A 179 3.36 -17.10 -5.22
N PRO A 180 2.92 -17.40 -3.98
CA PRO A 180 2.72 -16.37 -2.97
C PRO A 180 3.96 -15.58 -2.52
N VAL A 181 5.16 -16.08 -2.83
CA VAL A 181 6.41 -15.35 -2.57
C VAL A 181 6.49 -14.00 -3.30
N PHE A 182 5.74 -13.85 -4.40
CA PHE A 182 5.67 -12.62 -5.17
C PHE A 182 4.52 -11.70 -4.71
N ASP A 183 3.80 -12.05 -3.63
CA ASP A 183 2.79 -11.16 -3.04
C ASP A 183 3.42 -9.88 -2.51
N SER A 184 2.65 -8.79 -2.52
CA SER A 184 3.06 -7.56 -1.84
C SER A 184 3.36 -7.85 -0.37
N GLY A 185 4.50 -7.35 0.09
CA GLY A 185 4.86 -7.28 1.50
C GLY A 185 4.51 -5.91 2.09
N TYR A 186 5.03 -5.63 3.28
CA TYR A 186 4.82 -4.32 3.91
C TYR A 186 5.75 -3.23 3.36
N ASP A 187 6.95 -3.60 2.91
CA ASP A 187 7.96 -2.70 2.32
C ASP A 187 8.14 -2.89 0.81
N ASP A 188 7.33 -3.76 0.22
CA ASP A 188 7.35 -4.09 -1.19
C ASP A 188 5.92 -4.21 -1.71
N MET A 189 5.61 -3.51 -2.80
CA MET A 189 4.30 -3.46 -3.41
C MET A 189 4.37 -4.00 -4.83
N LEU A 190 3.71 -5.11 -5.13
CA LEU A 190 3.52 -5.57 -6.50
C LEU A 190 2.43 -4.73 -7.18
N ILE A 191 2.81 -3.93 -8.17
CA ILE A 191 1.95 -2.97 -8.85
C ILE A 191 1.23 -3.61 -10.03
N ALA A 192 1.98 -4.32 -10.88
CA ALA A 192 1.44 -4.92 -12.08
C ALA A 192 2.24 -6.15 -12.52
N ARG A 193 1.56 -7.07 -13.19
CA ARG A 193 2.19 -8.10 -14.01
C ARG A 193 2.19 -7.63 -15.46
N VAL A 194 3.32 -7.80 -16.14
CA VAL A 194 3.45 -7.53 -17.57
C VAL A 194 3.90 -8.79 -18.30
N ILE A 195 3.12 -9.24 -19.27
CA ILE A 195 3.46 -10.39 -20.12
C ILE A 195 3.70 -9.85 -21.53
N THR A 196 4.85 -10.16 -22.13
CA THR A 196 5.15 -9.78 -23.51
C THR A 196 5.01 -10.96 -24.47
N SER A 197 4.44 -10.72 -25.64
CA SER A 197 4.40 -11.70 -26.73
C SER A 197 5.77 -11.87 -27.38
N SER A 198 5.90 -12.79 -28.35
CA SER A 198 7.09 -12.90 -29.21
C SER A 198 7.37 -11.64 -30.03
N SER A 199 6.34 -10.88 -30.40
CA SER A 199 6.46 -9.55 -31.01
C SER A 199 6.65 -8.40 -30.00
N ASN A 200 6.97 -8.72 -28.73
CA ASN A 200 7.14 -7.77 -27.62
C ASN A 200 5.91 -6.92 -27.25
N ILE A 201 4.70 -7.31 -27.68
CA ILE A 201 3.47 -6.59 -27.30
C ILE A 201 3.17 -6.89 -25.84
N ALA A 202 3.12 -5.86 -25.00
CA ALA A 202 2.88 -5.98 -23.57
C ALA A 202 1.39 -6.08 -23.24
N THR A 203 1.01 -7.15 -22.52
CA THR A 203 -0.27 -7.30 -21.84
C THR A 203 -0.07 -7.00 -20.36
N ILE A 204 -0.68 -5.91 -19.88
CA ILE A 204 -0.48 -5.40 -18.52
C ILE A 204 -1.71 -5.75 -17.66
N THR A 205 -1.48 -6.38 -16.51
CA THR A 205 -2.49 -6.62 -15.48
C THR A 205 -2.17 -5.76 -14.27
N ASN A 206 -2.87 -4.64 -14.11
CA ASN A 206 -2.72 -3.75 -12.95
C ASN A 206 -3.37 -4.39 -11.71
N LEU A 207 -2.65 -4.36 -10.59
CA LEU A 207 -3.03 -5.07 -9.37
C LEU A 207 -3.45 -4.10 -8.27
N ALA A 208 -4.56 -4.43 -7.61
CA ALA A 208 -5.08 -3.63 -6.50
C ALA A 208 -4.20 -3.81 -5.26
N ASN A 209 -3.81 -2.69 -4.66
CA ASN A 209 -3.00 -2.56 -3.46
C ASN A 209 -3.74 -1.69 -2.45
N LEU A 210 -4.44 -2.36 -1.53
CA LEU A 210 -5.10 -1.76 -0.39
C LEU A 210 -4.56 -2.45 0.87
N ASP A 211 -4.67 -1.79 2.03
CA ASP A 211 -4.31 -2.39 3.32
C ASP A 211 -5.16 -3.64 3.62
N ARG A 212 -6.42 -3.63 3.18
CA ARG A 212 -7.35 -4.77 3.21
C ARG A 212 -7.99 -4.95 1.85
N LEU A 213 -7.94 -6.17 1.33
CA LEU A 213 -8.59 -6.52 0.08
C LEU A 213 -9.75 -7.46 0.39
N PHE A 214 -10.96 -7.07 -0.02
CA PHE A 214 -12.17 -7.87 0.16
C PHE A 214 -12.96 -7.89 -1.15
N LEU A 215 -13.49 -9.05 -1.50
CA LEU A 215 -14.38 -9.21 -2.64
C LEU A 215 -15.48 -10.19 -2.27
N THR A 216 -16.73 -9.76 -2.43
CA THR A 216 -17.88 -10.65 -2.56
C THR A 216 -18.47 -10.47 -3.95
N GLN A 217 -18.48 -11.52 -4.75
CA GLN A 217 -18.99 -11.47 -6.12
C GLN A 217 -19.63 -12.79 -6.50
N ALA A 218 -20.76 -12.70 -7.21
CA ALA A 218 -21.41 -13.86 -7.79
C ALA A 218 -21.03 -14.06 -9.26
N SER A 219 -20.95 -15.33 -9.66
CA SER A 219 -20.82 -15.80 -11.03
C SER A 219 -22.00 -16.72 -11.33
N GLY A 220 -22.68 -16.50 -12.44
CA GLY A 220 -23.82 -17.32 -12.86
C GLY A 220 -23.79 -17.60 -14.35
N GLY A 221 -24.43 -18.69 -14.76
CA GLY A 221 -24.46 -19.09 -16.16
C GLY A 221 -25.06 -20.48 -16.39
N PRO A 222 -25.14 -20.93 -17.65
CA PRO A 222 -25.66 -22.24 -17.98
C PRO A 222 -24.78 -23.33 -17.37
N ALA A 223 -25.41 -24.30 -16.73
CA ALA A 223 -24.74 -25.53 -16.30
C ALA A 223 -24.75 -26.55 -17.44
N THR A 224 -23.77 -27.45 -17.45
CA THR A 224 -23.62 -28.47 -18.49
C THR A 224 -23.70 -29.86 -17.88
N ARG A 225 -24.24 -30.82 -18.62
CA ARG A 225 -24.17 -32.23 -18.21
C ARG A 225 -22.71 -32.67 -18.09
N ASN A 226 -22.37 -33.41 -17.05
CA ASN A 226 -21.04 -33.96 -16.87
C ASN A 226 -20.81 -35.09 -17.91
N PRO A 227 -19.80 -34.98 -18.79
CA PRO A 227 -19.54 -36.01 -19.80
C PRO A 227 -19.04 -37.32 -19.20
N ALA A 228 -18.45 -37.29 -17.99
CA ALA A 228 -17.97 -38.47 -17.30
C ALA A 228 -19.05 -39.16 -16.44
N ASN A 229 -20.14 -38.44 -16.12
CA ASN A 229 -21.25 -38.96 -15.33
C ASN A 229 -22.58 -38.36 -15.85
N LEU A 230 -23.31 -39.11 -16.66
CA LEU A 230 -24.41 -38.56 -17.48
C LEU A 230 -25.66 -38.17 -16.67
N ASP A 231 -25.73 -38.59 -15.44
CA ASP A 231 -26.70 -38.22 -14.41
C ASP A 231 -26.33 -36.92 -13.66
N ALA A 232 -25.08 -36.44 -13.73
CA ALA A 232 -24.65 -35.22 -13.08
C ALA A 232 -24.68 -33.97 -13.98
N TYR A 233 -24.92 -32.81 -13.37
CA TYR A 233 -24.75 -31.50 -13.99
C TYR A 233 -23.75 -30.65 -13.21
N LEU A 234 -22.95 -29.88 -13.94
CA LEU A 234 -21.88 -29.05 -13.40
C LEU A 234 -21.98 -27.60 -13.86
N PHE A 235 -21.53 -26.68 -13.01
CA PHE A 235 -21.29 -25.29 -13.35
C PHE A 235 -19.96 -24.84 -12.74
N THR A 236 -19.10 -24.24 -13.55
CA THR A 236 -17.86 -23.63 -13.08
C THR A 236 -18.00 -22.12 -13.12
N GLY A 237 -17.94 -21.49 -11.95
CA GLY A 237 -17.90 -20.04 -11.82
C GLY A 237 -16.47 -19.57 -11.66
N THR A 238 -16.17 -18.41 -12.23
CA THR A 238 -14.89 -17.71 -12.06
C THR A 238 -15.15 -16.24 -11.81
N VAL A 239 -14.40 -15.65 -10.87
CA VAL A 239 -14.36 -14.20 -10.63
C VAL A 239 -12.93 -13.70 -10.80
N GLN A 240 -12.78 -12.47 -11.30
CA GLN A 240 -11.49 -11.79 -11.40
C GLN A 240 -11.37 -10.74 -10.32
N GLN A 241 -10.26 -10.74 -9.60
CA GLN A 241 -9.96 -9.76 -8.57
C GLN A 241 -8.74 -8.89 -8.91
N ASN A 242 -7.73 -9.46 -9.58
CA ASN A 242 -6.47 -8.78 -9.91
C ASN A 242 -5.90 -8.01 -8.71
N TRP A 243 -5.62 -8.75 -7.64
CA TRP A 243 -5.03 -8.26 -6.41
C TRP A 243 -3.52 -8.41 -6.42
N SER A 244 -2.84 -7.60 -5.63
CA SER A 244 -1.40 -7.74 -5.42
C SER A 244 -1.04 -8.81 -4.39
N ARG A 245 -2.06 -9.34 -3.69
CA ARG A 245 -1.96 -10.34 -2.65
C ARG A 245 -2.91 -11.51 -2.92
N THR A 246 -2.44 -12.73 -2.72
CA THR A 246 -3.22 -13.97 -2.80
C THR A 246 -4.20 -14.01 -1.63
N PRO A 247 -5.51 -14.26 -1.88
CA PRO A 247 -6.50 -14.39 -0.82
C PRO A 247 -6.08 -15.42 0.24
N ARG A 248 -6.18 -15.06 1.52
CA ARG A 248 -6.02 -15.98 2.66
C ARG A 248 -7.33 -16.64 3.05
N ILE A 249 -8.44 -15.91 2.86
CA ILE A 249 -9.78 -16.42 3.05
C ILE A 249 -10.38 -16.65 1.66
N PHE A 250 -10.87 -17.86 1.44
CA PHE A 250 -11.62 -18.23 0.25
C PHE A 250 -12.83 -19.06 0.64
N ALA A 251 -14.00 -18.41 0.60
CA ALA A 251 -15.28 -19.08 0.67
C ALA A 251 -15.96 -19.06 -0.70
N ALA A 252 -16.59 -20.17 -1.05
CA ALA A 252 -17.48 -20.26 -2.20
C ALA A 252 -18.72 -21.03 -1.77
N SER A 253 -19.88 -20.49 -2.11
CA SER A 253 -21.18 -21.10 -1.89
C SER A 253 -22.02 -20.93 -3.16
N GLY A 254 -23.03 -21.76 -3.36
CA GLY A 254 -23.81 -21.67 -4.59
C GLY A 254 -24.78 -22.81 -4.76
N PHE A 255 -25.51 -22.76 -5.88
CA PHE A 255 -26.49 -23.77 -6.22
C PHE A 255 -26.63 -23.92 -7.74
N LEU A 256 -27.14 -25.07 -8.15
CA LEU A 256 -27.56 -25.40 -9.50
C LEU A 256 -29.08 -25.44 -9.52
N GLY A 257 -29.68 -24.45 -10.16
CA GLY A 257 -31.12 -24.36 -10.39
C GLY A 257 -31.52 -25.16 -11.64
N VAL A 258 -32.61 -25.90 -11.52
CA VAL A 258 -33.20 -26.69 -12.60
C VAL A 258 -34.68 -26.37 -12.72
N ALA A 259 -35.16 -26.04 -13.92
CA ALA A 259 -36.57 -25.67 -14.11
C ALA A 259 -37.49 -26.90 -14.14
N ALA A 260 -37.01 -28.00 -14.72
CA ALA A 260 -37.68 -29.30 -14.74
C ALA A 260 -36.65 -30.42 -14.92
N ILE A 261 -36.97 -31.59 -14.36
CA ILE A 261 -36.19 -32.83 -14.51
C ILE A 261 -37.09 -33.92 -15.10
N ASN A 262 -36.59 -34.65 -16.10
CA ASN A 262 -37.31 -35.76 -16.74
C ASN A 262 -36.37 -36.95 -17.04
N PRO A 263 -36.66 -38.16 -16.54
CA PRO A 263 -37.72 -38.48 -15.56
C PRO A 263 -37.48 -37.75 -14.22
N GLY A 264 -38.49 -37.74 -13.36
CA GLY A 264 -38.29 -37.33 -11.97
C GLY A 264 -37.18 -38.17 -11.36
N GLY A 265 -36.11 -37.53 -10.89
CA GLY A 265 -34.93 -38.19 -10.34
C GLY A 265 -34.82 -37.95 -8.84
N VAL A 266 -34.34 -38.95 -8.11
CA VAL A 266 -33.86 -38.79 -6.74
C VAL A 266 -32.40 -38.32 -6.84
N MET A 267 -32.03 -37.28 -6.09
CA MET A 267 -30.62 -36.89 -5.98
C MET A 267 -29.85 -38.01 -5.26
N ASP A 268 -28.75 -38.47 -5.84
CA ASP A 268 -27.90 -39.50 -5.25
C ASP A 268 -26.51 -38.92 -5.04
N GLY A 269 -25.92 -39.24 -3.89
CA GLY A 269 -24.62 -38.70 -3.50
C GLY A 269 -24.65 -37.24 -3.07
N ILE A 270 -24.76 -36.29 -4.00
CA ILE A 270 -24.45 -34.88 -3.72
C ILE A 270 -25.35 -33.88 -4.44
N ALA A 271 -25.93 -32.97 -3.65
CA ALA A 271 -26.67 -31.81 -4.13
C ALA A 271 -25.83 -30.54 -3.93
N ASN A 272 -25.61 -29.77 -5.00
CA ASN A 272 -24.89 -28.50 -4.95
C ASN A 272 -23.49 -28.57 -4.30
N ALA A 273 -22.74 -29.65 -4.53
CA ALA A 273 -21.39 -29.82 -4.01
C ALA A 273 -20.48 -28.72 -4.54
N ILE A 274 -19.79 -27.99 -3.66
CA ILE A 274 -18.74 -27.05 -4.08
C ILE A 274 -17.39 -27.75 -4.09
N GLU A 275 -16.83 -27.92 -5.28
CA GLU A 275 -15.59 -28.66 -5.55
C GLU A 275 -14.57 -27.78 -6.29
N ASN A 276 -13.34 -28.29 -6.45
CA ASN A 276 -12.29 -27.71 -7.27
C ASN A 276 -12.04 -26.22 -7.01
N LYS A 277 -12.10 -25.85 -5.73
CA LYS A 277 -11.78 -24.51 -5.25
C LYS A 277 -10.33 -24.18 -5.61
N THR A 278 -10.13 -23.25 -6.53
CA THR A 278 -8.82 -22.73 -6.90
C THR A 278 -8.83 -21.21 -6.80
N HIS A 279 -7.73 -20.64 -6.32
CA HIS A 279 -7.59 -19.19 -6.25
C HIS A 279 -6.13 -18.81 -6.45
N SER A 280 -5.95 -17.60 -6.98
CA SER A 280 -4.67 -16.90 -7.05
C SER A 280 -4.92 -15.43 -6.75
N ARG A 281 -3.91 -14.59 -6.91
CA ARG A 281 -4.09 -13.14 -6.89
C ARG A 281 -4.93 -12.60 -8.07
N TYR A 282 -5.07 -13.34 -9.16
CA TYR A 282 -5.77 -12.88 -10.37
C TYR A 282 -7.26 -13.21 -10.36
N SER A 283 -7.57 -14.46 -10.04
CA SER A 283 -8.92 -15.02 -10.13
C SER A 283 -9.18 -16.06 -9.05
N ALA A 284 -10.45 -16.28 -8.73
CA ALA A 284 -10.92 -17.42 -7.97
C ALA A 284 -11.95 -18.20 -8.80
N ALA A 285 -11.93 -19.52 -8.68
CA ALA A 285 -12.84 -20.41 -9.37
C ALA A 285 -13.28 -21.56 -8.45
N ALA A 286 -14.52 -22.00 -8.66
CA ALA A 286 -15.10 -23.14 -7.98
C ALA A 286 -16.09 -23.82 -8.93
N ARG A 287 -16.36 -25.09 -8.68
CA ARG A 287 -17.33 -25.88 -9.44
C ARG A 287 -18.47 -26.31 -8.53
N ILE A 288 -19.71 -26.14 -8.98
CA ILE A 288 -20.87 -26.82 -8.41
C ILE A 288 -21.11 -28.11 -9.16
N THR A 289 -21.35 -29.20 -8.44
CA THR A 289 -21.84 -30.46 -8.98
C THR A 289 -23.16 -30.83 -8.31
N THR A 290 -24.17 -31.20 -9.09
CA THR A 290 -25.39 -31.87 -8.58
C THR A 290 -25.54 -33.17 -9.32
N ASP A 291 -25.76 -34.25 -8.57
CA ASP A 291 -25.82 -35.61 -9.08
C ASP A 291 -27.16 -36.28 -8.76
N TRP A 292 -27.59 -37.17 -9.66
CA TRP A 292 -28.87 -37.87 -9.59
C TRP A 292 -28.65 -39.37 -9.68
N HIS A 293 -29.52 -40.16 -9.06
CA HIS A 293 -29.41 -41.62 -9.08
C HIS A 293 -29.52 -42.24 -10.48
N ASN A 294 -30.25 -41.55 -11.36
CA ASN A 294 -30.54 -42.01 -12.71
C ASN A 294 -30.18 -40.92 -13.70
N VAL A 295 -29.87 -41.33 -14.93
CA VAL A 295 -29.68 -40.39 -16.04
C VAL A 295 -30.96 -39.58 -16.25
N ILE A 296 -30.89 -38.29 -15.91
CA ILE A 296 -32.00 -37.34 -16.12
C ILE A 296 -31.72 -36.43 -17.30
N SER A 297 -32.75 -35.78 -17.82
CA SER A 297 -32.66 -34.61 -18.67
C SER A 297 -33.15 -33.39 -17.91
N VAL A 298 -32.32 -32.35 -17.87
CA VAL A 298 -32.63 -31.09 -17.21
C VAL A 298 -32.95 -30.02 -18.24
N ALA A 299 -34.08 -29.34 -18.08
CA ALA A 299 -34.41 -28.15 -18.84
C ALA A 299 -33.75 -26.91 -18.21
N SER A 300 -32.99 -26.16 -19.02
CA SER A 300 -32.36 -24.88 -18.66
C SER A 300 -31.56 -24.90 -17.34
N PRO A 301 -30.64 -25.87 -17.13
CA PRO A 301 -29.84 -25.93 -15.92
C PRO A 301 -28.99 -24.67 -15.79
N THR A 302 -29.08 -23.97 -14.66
CA THR A 302 -28.35 -22.71 -14.39
C THR A 302 -27.58 -22.83 -13.09
N GLY A 303 -26.30 -22.52 -13.09
CA GLY A 303 -25.50 -22.46 -11.88
C GLY A 303 -25.31 -21.04 -11.38
N HIS A 304 -25.14 -20.90 -10.07
CA HIS A 304 -24.84 -19.66 -9.40
C HIS A 304 -23.85 -19.92 -8.27
N ILE A 305 -22.68 -19.26 -8.28
CA ILE A 305 -21.66 -19.34 -7.23
C ILE A 305 -21.36 -17.94 -6.73
N GLU A 306 -21.46 -17.74 -5.42
CA GLU A 306 -20.94 -16.57 -4.73
C GLU A 306 -19.54 -16.88 -4.17
N PHE A 307 -18.61 -15.98 -4.44
CA PHE A 307 -17.23 -16.00 -3.96
C PHE A 307 -17.05 -14.92 -2.90
N THR A 308 -16.48 -15.28 -1.75
CA THR A 308 -16.04 -14.33 -0.73
C THR A 308 -14.55 -14.53 -0.48
N LEU A 309 -13.76 -13.51 -0.81
CA LEU A 309 -12.31 -13.49 -0.75
C LEU A 309 -11.82 -12.39 0.19
N ALA A 310 -10.73 -12.66 0.94
CA ALA A 310 -10.04 -11.62 1.69
C ALA A 310 -8.52 -11.82 1.70
N ALA A 311 -7.75 -10.73 1.59
CA ALA A 311 -6.29 -10.69 1.68
C ALA A 311 -5.78 -9.54 2.56
#